data_AF-A0A4R6YL78-F1
#
_entry.id   AF-A0A4R6YL78-F1
#
_cell.length_a   1.000
_cell.length_b   1.000
_cell.length_c   1.000
_cell.angle_alpha   90.00
_cell.angle_beta   90.00
_cell.angle_gamma   90.00
#
_symmetry.space_group_name_H-M   'P 1'
#
loop_
_entity.id
_entity.type
_entity.pdbx_description
1 polymer ?
#
loop_
_entity_poly.entity_id
_entity_poly.type
_entity_poly.pdbx_seq_one_letter_code
_entity_poly.pdbx_strand_id
1 'polypeptide(L)'
;MRNAIVVGAMSILSGLMLSGCVTPTNADKTVEMRVGETRHLTAYRSNSCGAGAPGYAEIEGRLPKSSIVRYSDGGLSSRVSRDCGKRVPTRAVNGTGIAAGTEGHRYQSGTVAIIVK
;
A
#
# COMPACT_ATOMS: atom_id res chain seq x y z
N MET A 1 41.08 30.28 37.52
CA MET A 1 40.66 30.29 36.10
C MET A 1 39.88 29.01 35.86
N ARG A 2 38.61 29.14 35.49
CA ARG A 2 37.56 28.10 35.49
C ARG A 2 37.53 27.36 34.15
N ASN A 3 37.28 26.05 34.24
CA ASN A 3 36.41 25.24 33.36
C ASN A 3 36.86 25.03 31.91
N ALA A 4 36.50 23.95 31.23
CA ALA A 4 36.00 22.62 31.55
C ALA A 4 35.97 21.88 30.20
N ILE A 5 36.23 20.59 30.22
CA ILE A 5 36.18 19.67 29.08
C ILE A 5 34.75 19.66 28.51
N VAL A 6 34.58 20.03 27.24
CA VAL A 6 33.32 19.85 26.51
C VAL A 6 33.37 18.48 25.83
N VAL A 7 32.78 17.47 26.46
CA VAL A 7 32.43 16.22 25.81
C VAL A 7 31.18 16.47 24.98
N GLY A 8 31.34 16.48 23.65
CA GLY A 8 30.24 16.58 22.71
C GLY A 8 29.35 15.33 22.78
N ALA A 9 28.15 15.49 23.35
CA ALA A 9 27.11 14.47 23.30
C ALA A 9 26.53 14.41 21.88
N MET A 10 26.96 13.42 21.11
CA MET A 10 26.42 13.11 19.79
C MET A 10 25.18 12.23 19.98
N SER A 11 24.02 12.87 20.18
CA SER A 11 22.73 12.21 20.29
C SER A 11 22.29 11.68 18.92
N ILE A 12 22.53 10.40 18.66
CA ILE A 12 21.94 9.67 17.52
C ILE A 12 20.47 9.43 17.87
N LEU A 13 19.59 10.30 17.38
CA LEU A 13 18.15 10.12 17.46
C LEU A 13 17.73 9.04 16.45
N SER A 14 17.89 7.77 16.81
CA SER A 14 17.32 6.63 16.08
C SER A 14 15.81 6.64 16.24
N GLY A 15 15.12 7.44 15.42
CA GLY A 15 13.67 7.40 15.28
C GLY A 15 13.23 6.09 14.64
N LEU A 16 12.91 5.10 15.47
CA LEU A 16 12.15 3.92 15.04
C LEU A 16 10.80 4.41 14.50
N MET A 17 10.65 4.45 13.18
CA MET A 17 9.39 4.70 12.52
C MET A 17 8.45 3.53 12.84
N LEU A 18 7.62 3.69 13.88
CA LEU A 18 6.51 2.80 14.21
C LEU A 18 5.43 2.90 13.11
N SER A 19 5.73 2.40 11.92
CA SER A 19 4.70 2.07 10.93
C SER A 19 3.96 0.85 11.48
N GLY A 20 2.83 1.08 12.16
CA GLY A 20 2.00 0.01 12.70
C GLY A 20 1.64 -0.99 11.61
N CYS A 21 1.82 -2.28 11.92
CA CYS A 21 1.47 -3.37 11.01
C CYS A 21 -0.01 -3.24 10.60
N VAL A 22 -0.31 -3.37 9.31
CA VAL A 22 -1.69 -3.50 8.84
C VAL A 22 -2.14 -4.93 9.16
N THR A 23 -3.27 -5.06 9.83
CA THR A 23 -3.90 -6.35 10.17
C THR A 23 -5.37 -6.33 9.72
N PRO A 24 -6.04 -7.49 9.65
CA PRO A 24 -7.46 -7.55 9.29
C PRO A 24 -8.39 -6.69 10.16
N THR A 25 -8.01 -6.38 11.40
CA THR A 25 -8.84 -5.58 12.32
C THR A 25 -8.68 -4.07 12.16
N ASN A 26 -7.61 -3.60 11.48
CA ASN A 26 -7.33 -2.16 11.29
C ASN A 26 -7.14 -1.76 9.82
N ALA A 27 -7.38 -2.65 8.88
CA ALA A 27 -7.36 -2.34 7.45
C ALA A 27 -8.66 -1.65 7.02
N ASP A 28 -8.59 -0.73 6.06
CA ASP A 28 -9.79 -0.12 5.45
C ASP A 28 -10.66 -1.16 4.73
N LYS A 29 -10.03 -2.25 4.27
CA LYS A 29 -10.67 -3.36 3.55
C LYS A 29 -9.97 -4.67 3.86
N THR A 30 -10.74 -5.75 4.00
CA THR A 30 -10.23 -7.12 4.04
C THR A 30 -10.65 -7.86 2.77
N VAL A 31 -9.72 -8.56 2.13
CA VAL A 31 -9.97 -9.41 0.96
C VAL A 31 -9.60 -10.84 1.30
N GLU A 32 -10.59 -11.72 1.27
CA GLU A 32 -10.38 -13.15 1.38
C GLU A 32 -10.43 -13.82 0.00
N MET A 33 -9.50 -14.74 -0.24
CA MET A 33 -9.45 -15.54 -1.46
C MET A 33 -8.82 -16.91 -1.20
N ARG A 34 -9.01 -17.85 -2.12
CA ARG A 34 -8.29 -19.13 -2.13
C ARG A 34 -6.97 -19.03 -2.87
N VAL A 35 -6.05 -19.98 -2.65
CA VAL A 35 -4.92 -20.19 -3.57
C VAL A 35 -5.44 -20.42 -5.00
N GLY A 36 -4.89 -19.70 -5.97
CA GLY A 36 -5.31 -19.68 -7.37
C GLY A 36 -6.45 -18.72 -7.71
N GLU A 37 -7.19 -18.23 -6.72
CA GLU A 37 -8.28 -17.27 -6.94
C GLU A 37 -7.73 -15.86 -7.16
N THR A 38 -8.32 -15.13 -8.12
CA THR A 38 -7.96 -13.75 -8.41
C THR A 38 -9.05 -12.81 -7.91
N ARG A 39 -8.68 -11.79 -7.14
CA ARG A 39 -9.59 -10.77 -6.62
C ARG A 39 -9.07 -9.36 -6.84
N HIS A 40 -9.99 -8.41 -6.89
CA HIS A 40 -9.67 -7.00 -6.89
C HIS A 40 -9.17 -6.53 -5.51
N LEU A 41 -7.94 -6.03 -5.44
CA LEU A 41 -7.34 -5.56 -4.21
C LEU A 41 -7.56 -4.06 -4.01
N THR A 42 -7.10 -3.25 -4.96
CA THR A 42 -7.06 -1.79 -4.86
C THR A 42 -7.09 -1.15 -6.25
N ALA A 43 -7.09 0.18 -6.32
CA ALA A 43 -6.90 0.93 -7.55
C ALA A 43 -5.97 2.12 -7.30
N TYR A 44 -5.22 2.52 -8.33
CA TYR A 44 -4.31 3.66 -8.29
C TYR A 44 -4.77 4.75 -9.25
N ARG A 45 -4.80 5.99 -8.78
CA ARG A 45 -5.02 7.20 -9.58
C ARG A 45 -3.68 7.82 -9.97
N SER A 46 -3.71 8.66 -11.01
CA SER A 46 -2.62 9.59 -11.26
C SER A 46 -2.47 10.58 -10.11
N ASN A 47 -1.29 11.17 -9.97
CA ASN A 47 -1.00 12.17 -8.95
C ASN A 47 -1.86 13.42 -9.13
N SER A 48 -2.17 13.78 -10.39
CA SER A 48 -3.07 14.88 -10.73
C SER A 48 -4.52 14.40 -10.84
N CYS A 49 -5.45 15.15 -10.23
CA CYS A 49 -6.88 14.85 -10.19
C CYS A 49 -7.62 14.98 -11.54
N GLY A 50 -6.96 15.49 -12.59
CA GLY A 50 -7.53 15.63 -13.94
C GLY A 50 -6.87 14.73 -14.98
N ALA A 51 -5.80 14.01 -14.63
CA ALA A 51 -5.09 13.15 -15.56
C ALA A 51 -5.81 11.80 -15.74
N GLY A 52 -5.48 11.11 -16.84
CA GLY A 52 -5.93 9.75 -17.10
C GLY A 52 -5.44 8.74 -16.04
N ALA A 53 -6.01 7.53 -16.08
CA ALA A 53 -5.52 6.44 -15.25
C ALA A 53 -4.07 6.09 -15.63
N PRO A 54 -3.16 5.90 -14.66
CA PRO A 54 -1.79 5.48 -14.93
C PRO A 54 -1.73 4.09 -15.60
N GLY A 55 -0.61 3.82 -16.26
CA GLY A 55 -0.29 2.48 -16.75
C GLY A 55 -0.01 1.51 -15.59
N TYR A 56 -0.27 0.21 -15.78
CA TYR A 56 0.05 -0.78 -14.74
C TYR A 56 1.55 -0.85 -14.43
N ALA A 57 2.40 -0.79 -15.45
CA ALA A 57 3.86 -0.75 -15.28
C ALA A 57 4.36 0.43 -14.42
N GLU A 58 3.66 1.57 -14.44
CA GLU A 58 3.96 2.74 -13.60
C GLU A 58 3.54 2.55 -12.13
N ILE A 59 2.69 1.58 -11.85
CA ILE A 59 2.19 1.26 -10.51
C ILE A 59 2.95 0.09 -9.92
N GLU A 60 3.34 -0.89 -10.73
CA GLU A 60 3.94 -2.14 -10.29
C GLU A 60 5.12 -1.94 -9.34
N GLY A 61 6.04 -1.02 -9.65
CA GLY A 61 7.18 -0.68 -8.79
C GLY A 61 6.82 0.00 -7.45
N ARG A 62 5.56 0.42 -7.26
CA ARG A 62 5.02 1.01 -6.03
C ARG A 62 4.12 0.05 -5.26
N LEU A 63 3.87 -1.15 -5.79
CA LEU A 63 3.12 -2.16 -5.06
C LEU A 63 4.00 -2.73 -3.94
N PRO A 64 3.44 -2.97 -2.75
CA PRO A 64 4.18 -3.62 -1.68
C PRO A 64 4.56 -5.04 -2.13
N LYS A 65 5.69 -5.55 -1.63
CA LYS A 65 6.05 -6.95 -1.86
C LYS A 65 5.08 -7.84 -1.09
N SER A 66 4.67 -8.95 -1.70
CA SER A 66 3.85 -9.97 -1.05
C SER A 66 4.44 -11.35 -1.28
N SER A 67 4.35 -12.20 -0.25
CA SER A 67 4.69 -13.62 -0.35
C SER A 67 3.46 -14.51 -0.61
N ILE A 68 2.25 -13.97 -0.41
CA ILE A 68 0.99 -14.73 -0.51
C ILE A 68 0.15 -14.39 -1.75
N VAL A 69 0.41 -13.26 -2.42
CA VAL A 69 -0.26 -12.90 -3.69
C VAL A 69 0.72 -12.48 -4.79
N ARG A 70 0.33 -12.77 -6.04
CA ARG A 70 0.92 -12.18 -7.24
C ARG A 70 0.00 -11.10 -7.80
N TYR A 71 0.53 -9.91 -8.05
CA TYR A 71 -0.26 -8.81 -8.61
C TYR A 71 -0.44 -8.94 -10.13
N SER A 72 -1.54 -8.37 -10.63
CA SER A 72 -1.80 -8.23 -12.07
C SER A 72 -2.60 -6.96 -12.37
N ASP A 73 -2.58 -6.54 -13.64
CA ASP A 73 -3.41 -5.44 -14.14
C ASP A 73 -4.89 -5.83 -14.06
N GLY A 74 -5.69 -5.06 -13.31
CA GLY A 74 -7.14 -5.21 -13.22
C GLY A 74 -7.92 -4.40 -14.24
N GLY A 75 -7.25 -3.67 -15.13
CA GLY A 75 -7.85 -2.83 -16.15
C GLY A 75 -8.17 -1.42 -15.69
N LEU A 76 -8.80 -0.66 -16.59
CA LEU A 76 -9.32 0.67 -16.28
C LEU A 76 -10.48 0.57 -15.28
N SER A 77 -10.51 1.51 -14.34
CA SER A 77 -11.53 1.62 -13.32
C SER A 77 -11.77 3.09 -12.96
N SER A 78 -12.62 3.34 -11.98
CA SER A 78 -12.82 4.68 -11.42
C SER A 78 -13.16 4.60 -9.94
N ARG A 79 -12.86 5.66 -9.19
CA ARG A 79 -13.29 5.79 -7.80
C ARG A 79 -13.54 7.25 -7.44
N VAL A 80 -14.33 7.48 -6.39
CA VAL A 80 -14.38 8.78 -5.72
C VAL A 80 -13.09 8.93 -4.90
N SER A 81 -12.25 9.90 -5.26
CA SER A 81 -11.01 10.17 -4.53
C SER A 81 -11.25 11.29 -3.52
N ARG A 82 -11.04 11.00 -2.23
CA ARG A 82 -11.15 12.00 -1.16
C ARG A 82 -10.25 13.20 -1.43
N ASP A 83 -9.01 12.94 -1.84
CA ASP A 83 -8.02 13.98 -2.18
C ASP A 83 -8.45 14.89 -3.35
N CYS A 84 -9.30 14.39 -4.25
CA CYS A 84 -9.72 15.13 -5.43
C CYS A 84 -11.16 15.67 -5.31
N GLY A 85 -11.90 15.29 -4.27
CA GLY A 85 -13.32 15.60 -4.10
C GLY A 85 -14.25 15.09 -5.21
N LYS A 86 -13.77 14.26 -6.14
CA LYS A 86 -14.52 13.82 -7.33
C LYS A 86 -14.21 12.39 -7.76
N ARG A 87 -15.03 11.86 -8.66
CA ARG A 87 -14.73 10.60 -9.35
C ARG A 87 -13.56 10.81 -10.31
N VAL A 88 -12.52 10.00 -10.17
CA VAL A 88 -11.30 10.04 -11.00
C VAL A 88 -11.06 8.70 -11.67
N PRO A 89 -10.45 8.70 -12.87
CA PRO A 89 -10.02 7.46 -13.52
C PRO A 89 -8.88 6.81 -12.73
N THR A 90 -8.92 5.49 -12.64
CA THR A 90 -7.92 4.69 -11.93
C THR A 90 -7.54 3.44 -12.71
N ARG A 91 -6.42 2.87 -12.34
CA ARG A 91 -5.98 1.54 -12.76
C ARG A 91 -6.25 0.56 -11.62
N ALA A 92 -7.06 -0.45 -11.86
CA ALA A 92 -7.31 -1.50 -10.87
C ALA A 92 -6.09 -2.41 -10.75
N VAL A 93 -5.87 -2.94 -9.54
CA VAL A 93 -4.83 -3.90 -9.22
C VAL A 93 -5.53 -5.14 -8.65
N ASN A 94 -5.34 -6.26 -9.33
CA ASN A 94 -5.81 -7.56 -8.88
C ASN A 94 -4.67 -8.30 -8.18
N GLY A 95 -5.04 -9.22 -7.30
CA GLY A 95 -4.12 -10.17 -6.67
C GLY A 95 -4.63 -11.59 -6.88
N THR A 96 -3.73 -12.48 -7.27
CA THR A 96 -3.96 -13.92 -7.33
C THR A 96 -3.30 -14.57 -6.11
N GLY A 97 -4.03 -15.34 -5.32
CA GLY A 97 -3.48 -16.10 -4.20
C GLY A 97 -2.46 -17.13 -4.69
N ILE A 98 -1.24 -17.14 -4.15
CA ILE A 98 -0.17 -18.09 -4.51
C ILE A 98 0.28 -18.95 -3.34
N ALA A 99 0.04 -18.51 -2.10
CA ALA A 99 0.32 -19.27 -0.88
C ALA A 99 -0.68 -18.86 0.21
N ALA A 100 -1.05 -19.79 1.08
CA ALA A 100 -1.92 -19.50 2.21
C ALA A 100 -1.22 -18.59 3.23
N GLY A 101 -1.97 -17.67 3.84
CA GLY A 101 -1.44 -16.75 4.85
C GLY A 101 -2.24 -15.46 4.97
N THR A 102 -1.79 -14.59 5.85
CA THR A 102 -2.38 -13.26 6.07
C THR A 102 -1.30 -12.20 5.96
N GLU A 103 -1.52 -11.19 5.12
CA GLU A 103 -0.65 -10.02 5.02
C GLU A 103 -1.49 -8.75 4.97
N GLY A 104 -1.02 -7.68 5.63
CA GLY A 104 -1.62 -6.36 5.52
C GLY A 104 -0.69 -5.38 4.84
N HIS A 105 -1.24 -4.59 3.93
CA HIS A 105 -0.49 -3.74 3.03
C HIS A 105 -1.10 -2.34 2.93
N ARG A 106 -0.24 -1.33 2.73
CA ARG A 106 -0.67 0.05 2.45
C ARG A 106 -0.55 0.33 0.95
N TYR A 107 -1.64 0.80 0.37
CA TYR A 107 -1.75 1.22 -1.02
C TYR A 107 -2.11 2.71 -1.10
N GLN A 108 -2.09 3.29 -2.30
CA GLN A 108 -2.52 4.67 -2.50
C GLN A 108 -4.00 4.89 -2.12
N SER A 109 -4.83 3.85 -2.19
CA SER A 109 -6.26 3.94 -1.87
C SER A 109 -6.60 3.87 -0.38
N GLY A 110 -5.63 3.48 0.46
CA GLY A 110 -5.90 3.01 1.82
C GLY A 110 -5.14 1.72 2.14
N THR A 111 -5.50 1.09 3.24
CA THR A 111 -4.91 -0.18 3.70
C THR A 111 -5.79 -1.38 3.32
N VAL A 112 -5.17 -2.50 2.95
CA VAL A 112 -5.87 -3.75 2.65
C VAL A 112 -5.22 -4.90 3.40
N ALA A 113 -6.02 -5.64 4.16
CA ALA A 113 -5.63 -6.95 4.67
C ALA A 113 -6.03 -8.03 3.65
N ILE A 114 -5.10 -8.91 3.33
CA ILE A 114 -5.25 -10.00 2.38
C ILE A 114 -5.16 -11.30 3.16
N ILE A 115 -6.17 -12.14 3.01
CA ILE A 115 -6.22 -13.47 3.61
C ILE A 115 -6.34 -14.48 2.47
N VAL A 116 -5.34 -15.33 2.32
CA VAL A 116 -5.34 -16.43 1.36
C VAL A 116 -5.54 -17.74 2.13
N LYS A 117 -6.60 -18.48 1.79
CA LYS A 117 -6.97 -19.76 2.39
C LYS A 117 -6.60 -20.93 1.48
#